data_AF-A0A8B7QC01-F1
#
_entry.id   AF-A0A8B7QC01-F1
#
_cell.length_a   1.000
_cell.length_b   1.000
_cell.length_c   1.000
_cell.angle_alpha   90.00
_cell.angle_beta   90.00
_cell.angle_gamma   90.00
#
_symmetry.space_group_name_H-M   'P 1'
#
loop_
_entity.id
_entity.type
_entity.pdbx_description
1 polymer ?
#
loop_
_entity_poly.entity_id
_entity_poly.type
_entity_poly.pdbx_seq_one_letter_code
_entity_poly.pdbx_strand_id
1 'polypeptide(L)'
;MNALLLSAWFGHLRILQILVNSGAKIHCENKDGLTLLHCAAQKGHVLMLAFIMEDLEDVALDHADKLGRTAFHRAAEHGQLDALDFLVGSGCDHSVKDKEGNTALHLAAGRGHLAVLQRLMDIRLDLEERNVEGLTALHVAAEGLHLNCVQLLLGAGSNVNALTQKEQSCLHYATLSGSEDMARALIHAGGCTNLADHQGASPIHLAVRHNFPALVQLLINAGSDLDATDNRQQTPLHLAAEHAWQDIAEILLVEGVNLNLRDKQGKTALAVAARSNHVSLVDMIIKADRFYRWEKDHPSCRDRSDPSGKSLTFKQDHRQETQQLRSVLWRLASKYLRPHEWKKLAYCWEFTEAHIHAIEQQWTGTKSYQEHGHRMLLIWLHGVATKGENPSKALFEGLVAIGRKDLAESIRKKANADLSAPRRCTAM
;
A
#
# COMPACT_ATOMS: atom_id res chain seq x y z
N MET A 1 27.27 -17.81 33.46
CA MET A 1 25.98 -18.30 33.99
C MET A 1 26.32 -19.30 35.10
N ASN A 2 25.70 -19.21 36.27
CA ASN A 2 25.98 -20.11 37.41
C ASN A 2 25.58 -21.56 37.07
N ALA A 3 26.24 -22.57 37.66
CA ALA A 3 25.93 -24.00 37.45
C ALA A 3 24.45 -24.33 37.74
N LEU A 4 23.87 -23.68 38.75
CA LEU A 4 22.45 -23.80 39.09
C LEU A 4 21.55 -23.35 37.92
N LEU A 5 21.78 -22.15 37.39
CA LEU A 5 21.04 -21.61 36.24
C LEU A 5 21.25 -22.44 34.97
N LEU A 6 22.45 -22.99 34.75
CA LEU A 6 22.72 -23.89 33.63
C LEU A 6 21.94 -25.20 33.76
N SER A 7 21.83 -25.76 34.98
CA SER A 7 21.02 -26.96 35.20
C SER A 7 19.54 -26.73 34.87
N ALA A 8 18.99 -25.56 35.23
CA ALA A 8 17.63 -25.14 34.83
C ALA A 8 17.50 -24.92 33.32
N TRP A 9 18.48 -24.29 32.68
CA TRP A 9 18.49 -24.03 31.25
C TRP A 9 18.51 -25.32 30.40
N PHE A 10 19.28 -26.32 30.81
CA PHE A 10 19.39 -27.61 30.11
C PHE A 10 18.39 -28.68 30.59
N GLY A 11 17.56 -28.38 31.60
CA GLY A 11 16.55 -29.32 32.09
C GLY A 11 17.12 -30.47 32.92
N HIS A 12 18.30 -30.30 33.51
CA HIS A 12 18.96 -31.35 34.28
C HIS A 12 18.49 -31.38 35.74
N LEU A 13 17.28 -31.90 35.97
CA LEU A 13 16.65 -31.97 37.29
C LEU A 13 17.54 -32.65 38.34
N ARG A 14 18.19 -33.75 37.97
CA ARG A 14 19.06 -34.46 38.90
C ARG A 14 20.26 -33.64 39.35
N ILE A 15 20.83 -32.85 38.44
CA ILE A 15 21.96 -31.95 38.75
C ILE A 15 21.46 -30.82 39.65
N LEU A 16 20.30 -30.24 39.34
CA LEU A 16 19.71 -29.19 40.18
C LEU A 16 19.47 -29.70 41.61
N GLN A 17 18.86 -30.87 41.78
CA GLN A 17 18.63 -31.50 43.09
C GLN A 17 19.95 -31.70 43.86
N ILE A 18 21.00 -32.20 43.20
CA ILE A 18 22.31 -32.37 43.84
C ILE A 18 22.86 -31.02 44.29
N LEU A 19 22.81 -29.99 43.43
CA LEU A 19 23.30 -28.65 43.77
C LEU A 19 22.52 -28.03 44.93
N VAL A 20 21.19 -28.11 44.93
CA VAL A 20 20.32 -27.62 46.02
C VAL A 20 20.62 -28.35 47.32
N ASN A 21 20.68 -29.69 47.31
CA ASN A 21 21.01 -30.50 48.48
C ASN A 21 22.43 -30.25 49.00
N SER A 22 23.33 -29.73 48.16
CA SER A 22 24.68 -29.34 48.53
C SER A 22 24.76 -27.90 49.08
N GLY A 23 23.62 -27.22 49.28
CA GLY A 23 23.54 -25.87 49.83
C GLY A 23 23.79 -24.75 48.81
N ALA A 24 23.56 -25.00 47.51
CA ALA A 24 23.68 -23.95 46.50
C ALA A 24 22.66 -22.83 46.75
N LYS A 25 23.10 -21.58 46.56
CA LYS A 25 22.24 -20.40 46.70
C LYS A 25 21.21 -20.36 45.57
N ILE A 26 19.94 -20.61 45.90
CA ILE A 26 18.82 -20.66 44.95
C ILE A 26 18.44 -19.29 44.37
N HIS A 27 18.59 -18.22 45.16
CA HIS A 27 18.35 -16.83 44.72
C HIS A 27 19.56 -16.29 43.94
N CYS A 28 19.78 -16.84 42.74
CA CYS A 28 20.79 -16.33 41.83
C CYS A 28 20.18 -15.89 40.51
N GLU A 29 20.73 -14.81 39.97
CA GLU A 29 20.33 -14.22 38.69
C GLU A 29 21.53 -14.20 37.75
N ASN A 30 21.27 -14.29 36.44
CA ASN A 30 22.29 -14.05 35.43
C ASN A 30 22.46 -12.54 35.18
N LYS A 31 23.29 -12.18 34.18
CA LYS A 31 23.52 -10.77 33.80
C LYS A 31 22.25 -10.06 33.30
N ASP A 32 21.22 -10.79 32.93
CA ASP A 32 19.95 -10.28 32.40
C ASP A 32 18.83 -10.30 33.44
N GLY A 33 19.13 -10.69 34.69
CA GLY A 33 18.12 -10.83 35.76
C GLY A 33 17.33 -12.14 35.70
N LEU A 34 17.75 -13.13 34.90
CA LEU A 34 17.05 -14.41 34.79
C LEU A 34 17.35 -15.30 36.01
N THR A 35 16.29 -15.72 36.68
CA THR A 35 16.31 -16.72 37.77
C THR A 35 16.19 -18.16 37.22
N LEU A 36 16.21 -19.15 38.12
CA LEU A 36 15.97 -20.56 37.74
C LEU A 36 14.63 -20.74 37.03
N LEU A 37 13.59 -20.08 37.54
CA LEU A 37 12.23 -20.17 37.01
C LEU A 37 12.16 -19.63 35.58
N HIS A 38 12.82 -18.50 35.31
CA HIS A 38 12.94 -17.97 33.95
C HIS A 38 13.62 -18.95 33.00
N CYS A 39 14.77 -19.51 33.39
CA CYS A 39 15.52 -20.44 32.55
C CYS A 39 14.71 -21.70 32.23
N ALA A 40 14.01 -22.26 33.22
CA ALA A 40 13.17 -23.44 33.06
C ALA A 40 11.95 -23.14 32.16
N ALA A 41 11.26 -22.02 32.40
CA ALA A 41 10.08 -21.62 31.63
C ALA A 41 10.42 -21.30 30.17
N GLN A 42 11.52 -20.56 29.94
CA GLN A 42 12.02 -20.23 28.61
C GLN A 42 12.33 -21.47 27.76
N LYS A 43 12.69 -22.59 28.39
CA LYS A 43 13.11 -23.82 27.72
C LYS A 43 12.09 -24.95 27.80
N GLY A 44 10.93 -24.72 28.41
CA GLY A 44 9.85 -25.70 28.46
C GLY A 44 10.07 -26.84 29.45
N HIS A 45 10.98 -26.69 30.42
CA HIS A 45 11.33 -27.78 31.33
C HIS A 45 10.33 -27.90 32.48
N VAL A 46 9.15 -28.49 32.22
CA VAL A 46 8.04 -28.59 33.21
C VAL A 46 8.46 -29.27 34.51
N LEU A 47 9.22 -30.36 34.45
CA LEU A 47 9.71 -31.02 35.67
C LEU A 47 10.63 -30.14 36.51
N MET A 48 11.36 -29.22 35.87
CA MET A 48 12.14 -28.21 36.59
C MET A 48 11.24 -27.17 37.23
N LEU A 49 10.21 -26.72 36.52
CA LEU A 49 9.23 -25.78 37.07
C LEU A 49 8.52 -26.37 38.29
N ALA A 50 8.07 -27.62 38.19
CA ALA A 50 7.45 -28.33 39.30
C ALA A 50 8.38 -28.39 40.52
N PHE A 51 9.60 -28.88 40.35
CA PHE A 51 10.58 -28.91 41.44
C PHE A 51 10.88 -27.51 42.02
N ILE A 52 11.02 -26.50 41.17
CA ILE A 52 11.32 -25.12 41.62
C ILE A 52 10.15 -24.51 42.39
N MET A 53 8.90 -24.78 42.00
CA MET A 53 7.71 -24.13 42.57
C MET A 53 7.10 -24.91 43.74
N GLU A 54 7.23 -26.24 43.75
CA GLU A 54 6.63 -27.11 44.76
C GLU A 54 7.63 -27.50 45.86
N ASP A 55 8.90 -27.76 45.51
CA ASP A 55 9.89 -28.31 46.45
C ASP A 55 10.87 -27.27 47.02
N LEU A 56 10.98 -26.07 46.43
CA LEU A 56 11.84 -25.00 46.93
C LEU A 56 11.04 -23.95 47.72
N GLU A 57 11.53 -23.61 48.91
CA GLU A 57 10.98 -22.53 49.73
C GLU A 57 11.42 -21.14 49.22
N ASP A 58 10.61 -20.11 49.50
CA ASP A 58 10.89 -18.69 49.22
C ASP A 58 11.13 -18.30 47.74
N VAL A 59 10.62 -19.07 46.77
CA VAL A 59 10.73 -18.70 45.34
C VAL A 59 9.68 -17.65 44.97
N ALA A 60 10.15 -16.45 44.59
CA ALA A 60 9.30 -15.41 44.03
C ALA A 60 8.85 -15.77 42.60
N LEU A 61 7.60 -16.19 42.44
CA LEU A 61 7.03 -16.66 41.17
C LEU A 61 7.00 -15.56 40.09
N ASP A 62 6.62 -14.34 40.51
CA ASP A 62 6.48 -13.19 39.62
C ASP A 62 7.71 -12.27 39.65
N HIS A 63 8.88 -12.82 40.01
CA HIS A 63 10.13 -12.08 39.89
C HIS A 63 10.32 -11.65 38.44
N ALA A 64 10.63 -10.37 38.23
CA ALA A 64 10.79 -9.78 36.92
C ALA A 64 12.27 -9.62 36.59
N ASP A 65 12.67 -10.03 35.39
CA ASP A 65 14.02 -9.84 34.89
C ASP A 65 14.33 -8.37 34.55
N LYS A 66 15.49 -8.10 33.93
CA LYS A 66 15.87 -6.73 33.57
C LYS A 66 14.97 -6.06 32.53
N LEU A 67 14.17 -6.81 31.78
CA LEU A 67 13.17 -6.29 30.87
C LEU A 67 11.79 -6.18 31.54
N GLY A 68 11.67 -6.52 32.83
CA GLY A 68 10.38 -6.57 33.51
C GLY A 68 9.58 -7.85 33.21
N ARG A 69 10.19 -8.86 32.57
CA ARG A 69 9.50 -10.09 32.16
C ARG A 69 9.59 -11.12 33.28
N THR A 70 8.47 -11.77 33.56
CA THR A 70 8.39 -12.93 34.48
C THR A 70 8.65 -14.24 33.75
N ALA A 71 8.72 -15.36 34.48
CA ALA A 71 8.80 -16.69 33.88
C ALA A 71 7.63 -16.97 32.91
N PHE A 72 6.42 -16.48 33.22
CA PHE A 72 5.24 -16.57 32.37
C PHE A 72 5.44 -15.87 31.02
N HIS A 73 6.01 -14.65 31.03
CA HIS A 73 6.38 -13.93 29.81
C HIS A 73 7.39 -14.71 28.97
N ARG A 74 8.40 -15.31 29.61
CA ARG A 74 9.44 -16.08 28.92
C ARG A 74 8.89 -17.38 28.30
N ALA A 75 7.98 -18.08 28.97
CA ALA A 75 7.29 -19.22 28.38
C ALA A 75 6.50 -18.79 27.13
N ALA A 76 5.78 -17.67 27.21
CA ALA A 76 4.99 -17.14 26.10
C ALA A 76 5.84 -16.66 24.92
N GLU A 77 6.89 -15.88 25.17
CA GLU A 77 7.82 -15.36 24.15
C GLU A 77 8.54 -16.47 23.38
N HIS A 78 8.75 -17.64 24.01
CA HIS A 78 9.49 -18.75 23.42
C HIS A 78 8.62 -19.93 23.01
N GLY A 79 7.29 -19.77 23.03
CA GLY A 79 6.36 -20.77 22.50
C GLY A 79 6.28 -22.05 23.34
N GLN A 80 6.61 -21.98 24.63
CA GLN A 80 6.66 -23.15 25.51
C GLN A 80 5.29 -23.42 26.12
N LEU A 81 4.41 -24.10 25.37
CA LEU A 81 3.03 -24.36 25.78
C LEU A 81 2.94 -25.13 27.10
N ASP A 82 3.66 -26.23 27.24
CA ASP A 82 3.56 -27.07 28.45
C ASP A 82 4.03 -26.32 29.70
N ALA A 83 5.09 -25.50 29.57
CA ALA A 83 5.55 -24.64 30.66
C ALA A 83 4.55 -23.52 30.97
N LEU A 84 3.93 -22.94 29.95
CA LEU A 84 2.87 -21.96 30.13
C LEU A 84 1.68 -22.56 30.89
N ASP A 85 1.21 -23.74 30.48
CA ASP A 85 0.11 -24.46 31.12
C ASP A 85 0.40 -24.76 32.59
N PHE A 86 1.62 -25.21 32.87
CA PHE A 86 2.07 -25.43 34.24
C PHE A 86 2.02 -24.14 35.07
N LEU A 87 2.56 -23.03 34.54
CA LEU A 87 2.57 -21.74 35.21
C LEU A 87 1.15 -21.20 35.44
N VAL A 88 0.22 -21.42 34.49
CA VAL A 88 -1.21 -21.06 34.65
C VAL A 88 -1.84 -21.78 35.85
N GLY A 89 -1.52 -23.06 36.04
CA GLY A 89 -2.02 -23.85 37.17
C GLY A 89 -1.39 -23.52 38.51
N SER A 90 -0.27 -22.78 38.51
CA SER A 90 0.59 -22.59 39.68
C SER A 90 0.42 -21.25 40.40
N GLY A 91 -0.59 -20.46 40.03
CA GLY A 91 -0.96 -19.22 40.72
C GLY A 91 -0.09 -18.00 40.41
N CYS A 92 0.69 -18.02 39.31
CA CYS A 92 1.41 -16.84 38.83
C CYS A 92 0.45 -15.70 38.44
N ASP A 93 0.91 -14.45 38.58
CA ASP A 93 0.15 -13.31 38.09
C ASP A 93 0.31 -13.15 36.56
N HIS A 94 -0.77 -13.43 35.84
CA HIS A 94 -0.82 -13.33 34.37
C HIS A 94 -1.05 -11.90 33.86
N SER A 95 -1.33 -10.94 34.76
CA SER A 95 -1.61 -9.54 34.42
C SER A 95 -0.38 -8.64 34.42
N VAL A 96 0.77 -9.17 34.87
CA VAL A 96 2.04 -8.44 34.88
C VAL A 96 2.40 -7.98 33.47
N LYS A 97 2.94 -6.76 33.38
CA LYS A 97 3.45 -6.18 32.14
C LYS A 97 4.95 -5.99 32.23
N ASP A 98 5.64 -6.20 31.12
CA ASP A 98 7.07 -5.90 31.02
C ASP A 98 7.33 -4.38 30.95
N LYS A 99 8.61 -3.98 30.85
CA LYS A 99 8.99 -2.56 30.82
C LYS A 99 8.47 -1.82 29.60
N GLU A 100 8.19 -2.52 28.51
CA GLU A 100 7.56 -1.98 27.32
C GLU A 100 6.02 -2.07 27.41
N GLY A 101 5.47 -2.46 28.56
CA GLY A 101 4.03 -2.60 28.76
C GLY A 101 3.43 -3.83 28.06
N ASN A 102 4.26 -4.75 27.55
CA ASN A 102 3.77 -5.95 26.89
C ASN A 102 3.27 -6.96 27.92
N THR A 103 2.12 -7.56 27.63
CA THR A 103 1.65 -8.77 28.31
C THR A 103 2.22 -10.02 27.64
N ALA A 104 2.07 -11.20 28.26
CA ALA A 104 2.39 -12.47 27.62
C ALA A 104 1.67 -12.66 26.26
N LEU A 105 0.46 -12.11 26.12
CA LEU A 105 -0.32 -12.14 24.87
C LEU A 105 0.40 -11.41 23.73
N HIS A 106 0.96 -10.22 24.01
CA HIS A 106 1.74 -9.45 23.04
C HIS A 106 2.97 -10.23 22.58
N LEU A 107 3.70 -10.83 23.51
CA LEU A 107 4.93 -11.58 23.22
C LEU A 107 4.65 -12.84 22.40
N ALA A 108 3.62 -13.61 22.75
CA ALA A 108 3.24 -14.81 22.00
C ALA A 108 2.75 -14.45 20.58
N ALA A 109 1.93 -13.40 20.46
CA ALA A 109 1.41 -12.90 19.20
C ALA A 109 2.53 -12.42 18.28
N GLY A 110 3.44 -11.60 18.78
CA GLY A 110 4.58 -11.03 18.04
C GLY A 110 5.67 -12.02 17.64
N ARG A 111 5.67 -13.23 18.22
CA ARG A 111 6.57 -14.33 17.85
C ARG A 111 5.89 -15.43 17.05
N GLY A 112 4.58 -15.31 16.80
CA GLY A 112 3.82 -16.25 15.99
C GLY A 112 3.53 -17.59 16.69
N HIS A 113 3.55 -17.62 18.02
CA HIS A 113 3.32 -18.83 18.80
C HIS A 113 1.83 -19.11 18.96
N LEU A 114 1.20 -19.59 17.89
CA LEU A 114 -0.26 -19.80 17.81
C LEU A 114 -0.84 -20.63 18.97
N ALA A 115 -0.21 -21.74 19.33
CA ALA A 115 -0.71 -22.63 20.39
C ALA A 115 -0.67 -21.96 21.78
N VAL A 116 0.42 -21.25 22.08
CA VAL A 116 0.53 -20.43 23.30
C VAL A 116 -0.50 -19.32 23.28
N LEU A 117 -0.66 -18.63 22.14
CA LEU A 117 -1.63 -17.54 22.00
C LEU A 117 -3.06 -18.02 22.25
N GLN A 118 -3.45 -19.16 21.68
CA GLN A 118 -4.74 -19.80 21.94
C GLN A 118 -4.93 -20.06 23.44
N ARG A 119 -3.92 -20.62 24.09
CA ARG A 119 -4.02 -20.92 25.52
C ARG A 119 -4.16 -19.67 26.38
N LEU A 120 -3.45 -18.59 26.02
CA LEU A 120 -3.56 -17.28 26.67
C LEU A 120 -4.95 -16.64 26.50
N MET A 121 -5.66 -16.94 25.41
CA MET A 121 -7.04 -16.50 25.22
C MET A 121 -8.02 -17.30 26.10
N ASP A 122 -7.76 -18.58 26.32
CA ASP A 122 -8.63 -19.44 27.14
C ASP A 122 -8.66 -19.00 28.61
N ILE A 123 -7.56 -18.40 29.11
CA ILE A 123 -7.49 -17.80 30.45
C ILE A 123 -8.13 -16.39 30.50
N ARG A 124 -8.76 -15.92 29.42
CA ARG A 124 -9.51 -14.67 29.30
C ARG A 124 -8.70 -13.40 29.62
N LEU A 125 -7.44 -13.34 29.17
CA LEU A 125 -6.70 -12.08 29.15
C LEU A 125 -7.41 -11.06 28.24
N ASP A 126 -7.33 -9.78 28.61
CA ASP A 126 -7.86 -8.70 27.79
C ASP A 126 -7.03 -8.56 26.49
N LEU A 127 -7.72 -8.73 25.36
CA LEU A 127 -7.13 -8.67 24.01
C LEU A 127 -6.81 -7.24 23.58
N GLU A 128 -7.45 -6.25 24.21
CA GLU A 128 -7.37 -4.83 23.86
C GLU A 128 -6.37 -4.06 24.73
N GLU A 129 -5.63 -4.77 25.59
CA GLU A 129 -4.53 -4.21 26.36
C GLU A 129 -3.49 -3.59 25.44
N ARG A 130 -3.02 -2.41 25.84
CA ARG A 130 -2.07 -1.61 25.06
C ARG A 130 -0.73 -1.52 25.76
N ASN A 131 0.32 -1.76 24.99
CA ASN A 131 1.69 -1.54 25.45
C ASN A 131 2.08 -0.05 25.41
N VAL A 132 3.33 0.29 25.72
CA VAL A 132 3.79 1.68 25.79
C VAL A 132 3.70 2.45 24.47
N GLU A 133 3.64 1.76 23.32
CA GLU A 133 3.48 2.37 21.99
C GLU A 133 2.00 2.38 21.54
N GLY A 134 1.09 1.91 22.38
CA GLY A 134 -0.33 1.75 22.05
C GLY A 134 -0.65 0.52 21.21
N LEU A 135 0.30 -0.41 21.03
CA LEU A 135 0.07 -1.65 20.29
C LEU A 135 -0.77 -2.61 21.13
N THR A 136 -1.72 -3.27 20.49
CA THR A 136 -2.42 -4.45 21.03
C THR A 136 -1.75 -5.72 20.54
N ALA A 137 -2.11 -6.89 21.08
CA ALA A 137 -1.59 -8.18 20.59
C ALA A 137 -1.84 -8.39 19.08
N LEU A 138 -2.96 -7.88 18.56
CA LEU A 138 -3.28 -7.90 17.12
C LEU A 138 -2.25 -7.10 16.30
N HIS A 139 -1.82 -5.94 16.79
CA HIS A 139 -0.81 -5.13 16.12
C HIS A 139 0.54 -5.84 16.07
N VAL A 140 1.00 -6.41 17.18
CA VAL A 140 2.31 -7.10 17.22
C VAL A 140 2.28 -8.36 16.34
N ALA A 141 1.16 -9.08 16.28
CA ALA A 141 0.98 -10.19 15.33
C ALA A 141 1.02 -9.73 13.86
N ALA A 142 0.39 -8.59 13.55
CA ALA A 142 0.40 -8.02 12.20
C ALA A 142 1.79 -7.51 11.80
N GLU A 143 2.52 -6.86 12.71
CA GLU A 143 3.90 -6.41 12.53
C GLU A 143 4.86 -7.59 12.29
N GLY A 144 4.69 -8.68 13.05
CA GLY A 144 5.45 -9.93 12.88
C GLY A 144 5.03 -10.79 11.67
N LEU A 145 4.04 -10.37 10.90
CA LEU A 145 3.47 -11.10 9.75
C LEU A 145 2.94 -12.49 10.10
N HIS A 146 2.44 -12.67 11.33
CA HIS A 146 1.93 -13.94 11.82
C HIS A 146 0.43 -14.09 11.50
N LEU A 147 0.12 -14.40 10.24
CA LEU A 147 -1.25 -14.46 9.71
C LEU A 147 -2.20 -15.34 10.55
N ASN A 148 -1.74 -16.52 10.97
CA ASN A 148 -2.56 -17.43 11.79
C ASN A 148 -2.91 -16.82 13.15
N CYS A 149 -1.97 -16.09 13.76
CA CYS A 149 -2.22 -15.39 15.03
C CYS A 149 -3.21 -14.23 14.83
N VAL A 150 -3.08 -13.49 13.73
CA VAL A 150 -4.03 -12.41 13.38
C VAL A 150 -5.43 -12.97 13.16
N GLN A 151 -5.58 -14.05 12.39
CA GLN A 151 -6.87 -14.70 12.18
C GLN A 151 -7.48 -15.19 13.50
N LEU A 152 -6.66 -15.75 14.39
CA LEU A 152 -7.11 -16.21 15.69
C LEU A 152 -7.61 -15.04 16.58
N LEU A 153 -6.83 -13.95 16.67
CA LEU A 153 -7.19 -12.76 17.44
C LEU A 153 -8.47 -12.10 16.91
N LEU A 154 -8.61 -11.98 15.59
CA LEU A 154 -9.83 -11.47 14.96
C LEU A 154 -11.04 -12.38 15.23
N GLY A 155 -10.86 -13.70 15.14
CA GLY A 155 -11.90 -14.68 15.48
C GLY A 155 -12.32 -14.64 16.94
N ALA A 156 -11.41 -14.24 17.84
CA ALA A 156 -11.67 -14.04 19.26
C ALA A 156 -12.31 -12.67 19.58
N GLY A 157 -12.52 -11.81 18.58
CA GLY A 157 -13.19 -10.51 18.74
C GLY A 157 -12.28 -9.32 18.97
N SER A 158 -10.97 -9.43 18.69
CA SER A 158 -10.07 -8.27 18.73
C SER A 158 -10.53 -7.15 17.78
N ASN A 159 -10.40 -5.90 18.21
CA ASN A 159 -10.77 -4.75 17.41
C ASN A 159 -9.76 -4.53 16.27
N VAL A 160 -10.14 -4.90 15.05
CA VAL A 160 -9.35 -4.72 13.82
C VAL A 160 -8.97 -3.25 13.54
N ASN A 161 -9.76 -2.30 14.08
CA ASN A 161 -9.61 -0.86 13.87
C ASN A 161 -8.99 -0.15 15.07
N ALA A 162 -8.44 -0.89 16.04
CA ALA A 162 -7.65 -0.29 17.11
C ALA A 162 -6.47 0.51 16.52
N LEU A 163 -6.13 1.63 17.16
CA LEU A 163 -5.08 2.54 16.73
C LEU A 163 -3.96 2.61 17.77
N THR A 164 -2.72 2.60 17.29
CA THR A 164 -1.53 2.86 18.10
C THR A 164 -1.39 4.33 18.47
N GLN A 165 -0.37 4.69 19.25
CA GLN A 165 -0.04 6.11 19.53
C GLN A 165 0.33 6.90 18.28
N LYS A 166 0.77 6.23 17.20
CA LYS A 166 1.06 6.83 15.90
C LYS A 166 -0.16 6.85 14.96
N GLU A 167 -1.35 6.59 15.51
CA GLU A 167 -2.62 6.49 14.78
C GLU A 167 -2.58 5.39 13.69
N GLN A 168 -1.73 4.38 13.85
CA GLN A 168 -1.61 3.29 12.89
C GLN A 168 -2.58 2.17 13.28
N SER A 169 -3.32 1.65 12.30
CA SER A 169 -4.09 0.40 12.44
C SER A 169 -3.26 -0.81 11.99
N CYS A 170 -3.72 -2.02 12.29
CA CYS A 170 -3.10 -3.25 11.78
C CYS A 170 -3.00 -3.29 10.25
N LEU A 171 -3.95 -2.65 9.55
CA LEU A 171 -3.90 -2.56 8.08
C LEU A 171 -2.73 -1.69 7.60
N HIS A 172 -2.32 -0.67 8.36
CA HIS A 172 -1.10 0.08 8.05
C HIS A 172 0.14 -0.82 8.08
N TYR A 173 0.31 -1.65 9.11
CA TYR A 173 1.42 -2.61 9.21
C TYR A 173 1.41 -3.64 8.06
N ALA A 174 0.23 -4.16 7.70
CA ALA A 174 0.09 -5.05 6.55
C ALA A 174 0.49 -4.36 5.23
N THR A 175 0.12 -3.08 5.05
CA THR A 175 0.53 -2.32 3.86
C THR A 175 2.02 -1.95 3.84
N LEU A 176 2.62 -1.58 4.98
CA LEU A 176 4.04 -1.25 5.10
C LEU A 176 4.94 -2.45 4.76
N SER A 177 4.50 -3.65 5.12
CA SER A 177 5.20 -4.90 4.83
C SER A 177 4.94 -5.45 3.42
N GLY A 178 3.97 -4.90 2.69
CA GLY A 178 3.58 -5.41 1.37
C GLY A 178 2.78 -6.72 1.42
N SER A 179 2.28 -7.14 2.59
CA SER A 179 1.60 -8.43 2.74
C SER A 179 0.14 -8.37 2.28
N GLU A 180 -0.12 -8.88 1.08
CA GLU A 180 -1.46 -8.98 0.49
C GLU A 180 -2.40 -9.88 1.31
N ASP A 181 -1.93 -11.03 1.76
CA ASP A 181 -2.75 -11.98 2.52
C ASP A 181 -3.15 -11.42 3.88
N MET A 182 -2.24 -10.71 4.55
CA MET A 182 -2.53 -10.02 5.81
C MET A 182 -3.54 -8.89 5.60
N ALA A 183 -3.32 -8.04 4.59
CA ALA A 183 -4.25 -6.97 4.25
C ALA A 183 -5.64 -7.53 3.90
N ARG A 184 -5.69 -8.64 3.15
CA ARG A 184 -6.94 -9.33 2.82
C ARG A 184 -7.64 -9.80 4.08
N ALA A 185 -6.95 -10.49 4.98
CA ALA A 185 -7.55 -10.99 6.22
C ALA A 185 -8.12 -9.86 7.09
N LEU A 186 -7.37 -8.76 7.25
CA LEU A 186 -7.80 -7.60 8.02
C LEU A 186 -9.03 -6.90 7.40
N ILE A 187 -9.05 -6.74 6.07
CA ILE A 187 -10.21 -6.13 5.38
C ILE A 187 -11.44 -7.03 5.46
N HIS A 188 -11.29 -8.35 5.31
CA HIS A 188 -12.41 -9.30 5.46
C HIS A 188 -12.99 -9.27 6.89
N ALA A 189 -12.17 -8.97 7.89
CA ALA A 189 -12.61 -8.79 9.27
C ALA A 189 -13.20 -7.40 9.58
N GLY A 190 -13.39 -6.53 8.58
CA GLY A 190 -13.97 -5.19 8.76
C GLY A 190 -12.95 -4.08 9.02
N GLY A 191 -11.68 -4.29 8.65
CA GLY A 191 -10.64 -3.28 8.72
C GLY A 191 -10.95 -2.06 7.85
N CYS A 192 -10.99 -0.88 8.45
CA CYS A 192 -11.22 0.39 7.77
C CYS A 192 -10.01 0.77 6.93
N THR A 193 -10.22 0.94 5.63
CA THR A 193 -9.16 1.26 4.65
C THR A 193 -8.81 2.74 4.57
N ASN A 194 -9.60 3.60 5.22
CA ASN A 194 -9.49 5.06 5.17
C ASN A 194 -8.96 5.69 6.48
N LEU A 195 -8.55 4.88 7.46
CA LEU A 195 -7.88 5.40 8.65
C LEU A 195 -6.56 6.05 8.23
N ALA A 196 -6.30 7.24 8.74
CA ALA A 196 -5.06 7.95 8.51
C ALA A 196 -4.14 7.78 9.72
N ASP A 197 -2.85 7.57 9.48
CA ASP A 197 -1.83 7.62 10.53
C ASP A 197 -1.49 9.05 10.95
N HIS A 198 -0.56 9.21 11.91
CA HIS A 198 -0.08 10.50 12.38
C HIS A 198 0.54 11.41 11.29
N GLN A 199 0.89 10.86 10.11
CA GLN A 199 1.34 11.63 8.94
C GLN A 199 0.19 11.96 7.97
N GLY A 200 -1.06 11.66 8.35
CA GLY A 200 -2.24 11.74 7.51
C GLY A 200 -2.28 10.64 6.44
N ALA A 201 -1.36 9.68 6.45
CA ALA A 201 -1.25 8.69 5.39
C ALA A 201 -2.21 7.53 5.68
N SER A 202 -3.13 7.29 4.75
CA SER A 202 -3.99 6.10 4.78
C SER A 202 -3.26 4.87 4.19
N PRO A 203 -3.76 3.64 4.39
CA PRO A 203 -3.20 2.42 3.81
C PRO A 203 -2.90 2.51 2.29
N ILE A 204 -3.75 3.22 1.53
CA ILE A 204 -3.50 3.41 0.09
C ILE A 204 -2.34 4.37 -0.19
N HIS A 205 -2.13 5.41 0.63
CA HIS A 205 -0.94 6.24 0.51
C HIS A 205 0.33 5.41 0.71
N LEU A 206 0.33 4.50 1.70
CA LEU A 206 1.47 3.62 1.96
C LEU A 206 1.68 2.61 0.84
N ALA A 207 0.63 1.95 0.36
CA ALA A 207 0.71 1.00 -0.75
C ALA A 207 1.24 1.67 -2.04
N VAL A 208 0.80 2.91 -2.33
CA VAL A 208 1.35 3.69 -3.43
C VAL A 208 2.81 4.06 -3.15
N ARG A 209 3.11 4.63 -1.97
CA ARG A 209 4.45 5.08 -1.58
C ARG A 209 5.53 4.00 -1.69
N HIS A 210 5.16 2.75 -1.44
CA HIS A 210 6.06 1.59 -1.51
C HIS A 210 5.98 0.82 -2.83
N ASN A 211 5.21 1.31 -3.80
CA ASN A 211 5.02 0.69 -5.12
C ASN A 211 4.49 -0.75 -5.02
N PHE A 212 3.33 -0.93 -4.38
CA PHE A 212 2.63 -2.22 -4.29
C PHE A 212 1.32 -2.23 -5.10
N PRO A 213 1.37 -2.39 -6.45
CA PRO A 213 0.17 -2.33 -7.30
C PRO A 213 -0.95 -3.30 -6.91
N ALA A 214 -0.59 -4.52 -6.50
CA ALA A 214 -1.56 -5.53 -6.08
C ALA A 214 -2.29 -5.13 -4.79
N LEU A 215 -1.59 -4.54 -3.81
CA LEU A 215 -2.22 -3.96 -2.63
C LEU A 215 -3.07 -2.74 -2.97
N VAL A 216 -2.63 -1.89 -3.89
CA VAL A 216 -3.45 -0.75 -4.37
C VAL A 216 -4.77 -1.26 -4.95
N GLN A 217 -4.73 -2.28 -5.81
CA GLN A 217 -5.93 -2.88 -6.38
C GLN A 217 -6.82 -3.52 -5.30
N LEU A 218 -6.23 -4.20 -4.33
CA LEU A 218 -6.95 -4.81 -3.21
C LEU A 218 -7.67 -3.75 -2.37
N LEU A 219 -7.01 -2.62 -2.09
CA LEU A 219 -7.59 -1.49 -1.36
C LEU A 219 -8.69 -0.79 -2.15
N ILE A 220 -8.51 -0.59 -3.46
CA ILE A 220 -9.56 -0.06 -4.37
C ILE A 220 -10.80 -0.95 -4.31
N ASN A 221 -10.63 -2.27 -4.45
CA ASN A 221 -11.73 -3.22 -4.41
C ASN A 221 -12.45 -3.23 -3.05
N ALA A 222 -11.76 -2.82 -1.98
CA ALA A 222 -12.30 -2.66 -0.64
C ALA A 222 -12.96 -1.28 -0.40
N GLY A 223 -13.06 -0.42 -1.41
CA GLY A 223 -13.72 0.87 -1.31
C GLY A 223 -12.90 1.97 -0.64
N SER A 224 -11.57 1.90 -0.72
CA SER A 224 -10.70 2.98 -0.26
C SER A 224 -10.99 4.31 -0.96
N ASP A 225 -10.92 5.41 -0.20
CA ASP A 225 -10.96 6.75 -0.73
C ASP A 225 -9.64 7.08 -1.44
N LEU A 226 -9.71 7.18 -2.77
CA LEU A 226 -8.59 7.46 -3.65
C LEU A 226 -8.23 8.94 -3.72
N ASP A 227 -9.10 9.80 -3.20
CA ASP A 227 -8.94 11.26 -3.16
C ASP A 227 -8.57 11.77 -1.76
N ALA A 228 -8.44 10.87 -0.78
CA ALA A 228 -7.90 11.17 0.53
C ALA A 228 -6.52 11.82 0.43
N THR A 229 -6.19 12.70 1.37
CA THR A 229 -4.94 13.47 1.36
C THR A 229 -4.14 13.29 2.65
N ASP A 230 -2.82 13.19 2.52
CA ASP A 230 -1.91 13.18 3.68
C ASP A 230 -1.67 14.58 4.28
N ASN A 231 -0.79 14.70 5.29
CA ASN A 231 -0.45 15.99 5.93
C ASN A 231 0.23 17.00 4.98
N ARG A 232 0.68 16.57 3.80
CA ARG A 232 1.20 17.42 2.72
C ARG A 232 0.12 17.72 1.68
N GLN A 233 -1.13 17.38 1.97
CA GLN A 233 -2.29 17.43 1.07
C GLN A 233 -2.08 16.62 -0.21
N GLN A 234 -1.15 15.65 -0.20
CA GLN A 234 -0.87 14.82 -1.37
C GLN A 234 -1.89 13.69 -1.41
N THR A 235 -2.55 13.51 -2.55
CA THR A 235 -3.37 12.32 -2.82
C THR A 235 -2.48 11.13 -3.24
N PRO A 236 -3.00 9.90 -3.27
CA PRO A 236 -2.29 8.76 -3.86
C PRO A 236 -1.78 9.04 -5.28
N LEU A 237 -2.54 9.76 -6.12
CA LEU A 237 -2.08 10.13 -7.46
C LEU A 237 -0.92 11.13 -7.44
N HIS A 238 -0.86 12.05 -6.46
CA HIS A 238 0.31 12.93 -6.29
C HIS A 238 1.56 12.11 -5.98
N LEU A 239 1.46 11.09 -5.10
CA LEU A 239 2.58 10.22 -4.76
C LEU A 239 3.04 9.40 -5.99
N ALA A 240 2.11 8.81 -6.75
CA ALA A 240 2.42 8.12 -8.00
C ALA A 240 3.10 9.04 -9.04
N ALA A 241 2.63 10.29 -9.13
CA ALA A 241 3.22 11.32 -9.98
C ALA A 241 4.60 11.78 -9.50
N GLU A 242 4.89 11.80 -8.20
CA GLU A 242 6.18 12.19 -7.66
C GLU A 242 7.26 11.13 -7.96
N HIS A 243 6.92 9.86 -7.76
CA HIS A 243 7.85 8.73 -7.83
C HIS A 243 7.86 7.94 -9.15
N ALA A 244 7.08 8.39 -10.14
CA ALA A 244 7.00 7.76 -11.47
C ALA A 244 6.34 6.37 -11.53
N TRP A 245 5.46 6.02 -10.59
CA TRP A 245 4.78 4.72 -10.58
C TRP A 245 3.67 4.67 -11.64
N GLN A 246 4.06 4.41 -12.88
CA GLN A 246 3.16 4.42 -14.04
C GLN A 246 2.02 3.42 -13.89
N ASP A 247 2.31 2.18 -13.48
CA ASP A 247 1.31 1.12 -13.33
C ASP A 247 0.26 1.49 -12.26
N ILE A 248 0.70 2.04 -11.14
CA ILE A 248 -0.18 2.50 -10.07
C ILE A 248 -1.00 3.72 -10.51
N ALA A 249 -0.40 4.66 -11.21
CA ALA A 249 -1.13 5.80 -11.75
C ALA A 249 -2.18 5.37 -12.78
N GLU A 250 -1.88 4.39 -13.63
CA GLU A 250 -2.88 3.81 -14.54
C GLU A 250 -4.05 3.22 -13.74
N ILE A 251 -3.78 2.40 -12.72
CA ILE A 251 -4.80 1.83 -11.83
C ILE A 251 -5.68 2.95 -11.23
N LEU A 252 -5.07 3.99 -10.63
CA LEU A 252 -5.80 5.10 -10.01
C LEU A 252 -6.62 5.91 -11.03
N LEU A 253 -6.06 6.20 -12.21
CA LEU A 253 -6.73 6.98 -13.24
C LEU A 253 -7.91 6.21 -13.86
N VAL A 254 -7.84 4.89 -13.98
CA VAL A 254 -8.97 4.09 -14.45
C VAL A 254 -10.17 4.19 -13.49
N GLU A 255 -9.93 4.34 -12.17
CA GLU A 255 -11.00 4.45 -11.18
C GLU A 255 -11.70 5.82 -11.12
N GLY A 256 -11.15 6.85 -11.78
CA GLY A 256 -11.82 8.15 -11.88
C GLY A 256 -11.49 9.16 -10.77
N VAL A 257 -10.25 9.18 -10.29
CA VAL A 257 -9.79 10.10 -9.23
C VAL A 257 -9.89 11.58 -9.61
N ASN A 258 -10.01 12.45 -8.61
CA ASN A 258 -10.12 13.89 -8.82
C ASN A 258 -8.76 14.54 -9.14
N LEU A 259 -8.56 14.89 -10.42
CA LEU A 259 -7.32 15.49 -10.93
C LEU A 259 -7.10 16.95 -10.51
N ASN A 260 -8.11 17.59 -9.91
CA ASN A 260 -8.05 19.01 -9.54
C ASN A 260 -7.58 19.25 -8.11
N LEU A 261 -7.42 18.20 -7.31
CA LEU A 261 -6.88 18.29 -5.96
C LEU A 261 -5.45 18.82 -5.99
N ARG A 262 -5.10 19.60 -4.97
CA ARG A 262 -3.82 20.30 -4.88
C ARG A 262 -3.12 19.91 -3.60
N ASP A 263 -1.82 19.67 -3.71
CA ASP A 263 -0.94 19.51 -2.57
C ASP A 263 -0.75 20.83 -1.80
N LYS A 264 0.01 20.77 -0.70
CA LYS A 264 0.31 21.91 0.16
C LYS A 264 1.10 23.02 -0.56
N GLN A 265 1.72 22.73 -1.71
CA GLN A 265 2.38 23.70 -2.59
C GLN A 265 1.43 24.25 -3.67
N GLY A 266 0.15 23.88 -3.65
CA GLY A 266 -0.86 24.30 -4.62
C GLY A 266 -0.74 23.61 -5.98
N LYS A 267 0.03 22.52 -6.08
CA LYS A 267 0.29 21.78 -7.33
C LYS A 267 -0.68 20.61 -7.44
N THR A 268 -1.21 20.39 -8.64
CA THR A 268 -1.95 19.16 -8.97
C THR A 268 -0.99 18.03 -9.30
N ALA A 269 -1.47 16.78 -9.31
CA ALA A 269 -0.68 15.63 -9.73
C ALA A 269 -0.08 15.79 -11.14
N LEU A 270 -0.81 16.41 -12.07
CA LEU A 270 -0.29 16.77 -13.40
C LEU A 270 0.94 17.66 -13.31
N ALA A 271 0.89 18.68 -12.45
CA ALA A 271 1.97 19.65 -12.30
C ALA A 271 3.18 19.04 -11.57
N VAL A 272 2.95 18.08 -10.66
CA VAL A 272 4.01 17.27 -10.03
C VAL A 272 4.70 16.39 -11.08
N ALA A 273 3.94 15.64 -11.89
CA ALA A 273 4.48 14.79 -12.94
C ALA A 273 5.29 15.59 -13.99
N ALA A 274 4.80 16.76 -14.37
CA ALA A 274 5.48 17.66 -15.31
C ALA A 274 6.83 18.15 -14.74
N ARG A 275 6.83 18.64 -13.48
CA ARG A 275 8.04 19.12 -12.80
C ARG A 275 9.09 18.01 -12.64
N SER A 276 8.66 16.78 -12.37
CA SER A 276 9.54 15.63 -12.21
C SER A 276 9.96 14.98 -13.54
N ASN A 277 9.56 15.58 -14.68
CA ASN A 277 9.86 15.12 -16.04
C ASN A 277 9.34 13.71 -16.38
N HIS A 278 8.20 13.30 -15.81
CA HIS A 278 7.59 12.00 -16.09
C HIS A 278 6.63 12.09 -17.28
N VAL A 279 7.20 12.01 -18.49
CA VAL A 279 6.51 12.21 -19.78
C VAL A 279 5.25 11.35 -19.92
N SER A 280 5.37 10.05 -19.69
CA SER A 280 4.25 9.11 -19.81
C SER A 280 3.12 9.42 -18.82
N LEU A 281 3.45 9.81 -17.59
CA LEU A 281 2.45 10.17 -16.58
C LEU A 281 1.70 11.45 -16.93
N VAL A 282 2.38 12.46 -17.46
CA VAL A 282 1.73 13.66 -17.99
C VAL A 282 0.75 13.29 -19.09
N ASP A 283 1.16 12.45 -20.05
CA ASP A 283 0.28 12.00 -21.13
C ASP A 283 -0.93 11.22 -20.58
N MET A 284 -0.73 10.32 -19.62
CA MET A 284 -1.82 9.55 -19.00
C MET A 284 -2.81 10.46 -18.26
N ILE A 285 -2.33 11.40 -17.44
CA ILE A 285 -3.19 12.32 -16.70
C ILE A 285 -4.00 13.22 -17.64
N ILE A 286 -3.40 13.75 -18.72
CA ILE A 286 -4.14 14.56 -19.70
C ILE A 286 -5.17 13.71 -20.46
N LYS A 287 -4.82 12.48 -20.84
CA LYS A 287 -5.78 11.53 -21.46
C LYS A 287 -6.95 11.24 -20.52
N ALA A 288 -6.69 11.00 -19.25
CA ALA A 288 -7.70 10.76 -18.23
C ALA A 288 -8.62 11.98 -18.04
N ASP A 289 -8.06 13.19 -17.88
CA ASP A 289 -8.86 14.43 -17.75
C ASP A 289 -9.83 14.63 -18.93
N ARG A 290 -9.32 14.41 -20.15
CA ARG A 290 -10.14 14.48 -21.37
C ARG A 290 -11.23 13.40 -21.40
N PHE A 291 -10.92 12.20 -20.92
CA PHE A 291 -11.88 11.11 -20.82
C PHE A 291 -12.97 11.41 -19.78
N TYR A 292 -12.61 11.89 -18.58
CA TYR A 292 -13.58 12.24 -17.53
C TYR A 292 -14.55 13.34 -17.97
N ARG A 293 -14.05 14.35 -18.71
CA ARG A 293 -14.93 15.37 -19.31
C ARG A 293 -15.92 14.76 -20.30
N TRP A 294 -15.45 13.91 -21.20
CA TRP A 294 -16.32 13.23 -22.16
C TRP A 294 -17.35 12.32 -21.47
N GLU A 295 -16.93 11.55 -20.47
CA GLU A 295 -17.80 10.66 -19.71
C GLU A 295 -18.91 11.42 -18.98
N LYS A 296 -18.57 12.59 -18.39
CA LYS A 296 -19.55 13.48 -17.74
C LYS A 296 -20.65 13.94 -18.69
N ASP A 297 -20.31 14.18 -19.96
CA ASP A 297 -21.27 14.60 -20.99
C ASP A 297 -22.06 13.41 -21.59
N HIS A 298 -21.65 12.16 -21.32
CA HIS A 298 -22.25 10.93 -21.86
C HIS A 298 -22.57 9.88 -20.77
N PRO A 299 -23.46 10.21 -19.80
CA PRO A 299 -23.73 9.34 -18.65
C PRO A 299 -24.38 7.99 -18.99
N SER A 300 -24.95 7.83 -20.20
CA SER A 300 -25.51 6.55 -20.67
C SER A 300 -24.47 5.46 -20.90
N CYS A 301 -23.18 5.80 -20.98
CA CYS A 301 -22.07 4.84 -21.11
C CYS A 301 -21.49 4.38 -19.77
N ARG A 302 -22.10 4.79 -18.63
CA ARG A 302 -21.58 4.58 -17.27
C ARG A 302 -21.90 3.20 -16.70
N ASP A 303 -22.56 2.32 -17.46
CA ASP A 303 -22.93 0.99 -16.97
C ASP A 303 -21.67 0.12 -16.84
N ARG A 304 -21.02 0.15 -15.66
CA ARG A 304 -19.82 -0.64 -15.34
C ARG A 304 -20.08 -2.15 -15.41
N SER A 305 -21.36 -2.56 -15.50
CA SER A 305 -21.82 -3.94 -15.71
C SER A 305 -21.76 -4.39 -17.17
N ASP A 306 -21.65 -3.46 -18.12
CA ASP A 306 -21.61 -3.76 -19.55
C ASP A 306 -20.15 -3.90 -20.02
N PRO A 307 -19.67 -5.12 -20.36
CA PRO A 307 -18.32 -5.32 -20.89
C PRO A 307 -18.09 -4.63 -22.24
N SER A 308 -19.16 -4.13 -22.88
CA SER A 308 -19.11 -3.35 -24.13
C SER A 308 -19.00 -1.84 -23.91
N GLY A 309 -19.10 -1.37 -22.66
CA GLY A 309 -18.86 0.01 -22.26
C GLY A 309 -17.41 0.44 -22.53
N LYS A 310 -17.22 1.69 -22.98
CA LYS A 310 -15.88 2.20 -23.28
C LYS A 310 -15.12 2.51 -22.00
N SER A 311 -14.22 1.61 -21.60
CA SER A 311 -13.30 1.83 -20.47
C SER A 311 -12.11 2.71 -20.86
N LEU A 312 -11.66 3.55 -19.93
CA LEU A 312 -10.36 4.23 -20.06
C LEU A 312 -9.26 3.17 -20.14
N THR A 313 -8.35 3.35 -21.10
CA THR A 313 -7.17 2.51 -21.30
C THR A 313 -6.03 3.38 -21.80
N PHE A 314 -4.81 3.16 -21.32
CA PHE A 314 -3.63 3.86 -21.81
C PHE A 314 -2.82 3.03 -22.81
N LYS A 315 -3.24 1.77 -23.04
CA LYS A 315 -2.61 0.88 -24.02
C LYS A 315 -2.68 1.48 -25.42
N GLN A 316 -1.61 1.30 -26.17
CA GLN A 316 -1.53 1.80 -27.54
C GLN A 316 -2.47 1.01 -28.45
N ASP A 317 -3.32 1.72 -29.20
CA ASP A 317 -4.13 1.09 -30.25
C ASP A 317 -3.22 0.64 -31.41
N HIS A 318 -3.15 -0.67 -31.66
CA HIS A 318 -2.32 -1.23 -32.74
C HIS A 318 -3.08 -1.45 -34.05
N ARG A 319 -4.34 -1.01 -34.18
CA ARG A 319 -5.07 -1.07 -35.47
C ARG A 319 -4.30 -0.33 -36.56
N GLN A 320 -4.25 -0.92 -37.76
CA GLN A 320 -3.48 -0.40 -38.90
C GLN A 320 -3.79 1.06 -39.22
N GLU A 321 -5.07 1.45 -39.17
CA GLU A 321 -5.52 2.83 -39.38
C GLU A 321 -4.86 3.83 -38.40
N THR A 322 -4.81 3.47 -37.11
CA THR A 322 -4.18 4.33 -36.09
C THR A 322 -2.66 4.35 -36.20
N GLN A 323 -2.04 3.26 -36.66
CA GLN A 323 -0.60 3.23 -36.92
C GLN A 323 -0.21 4.19 -38.06
N GLN A 324 -0.91 4.11 -39.21
CA GLN A 324 -0.69 5.02 -40.33
C GLN A 324 -0.90 6.47 -39.91
N LEU A 325 -1.94 6.73 -39.12
CA LEU A 325 -2.22 8.07 -38.65
C LEU A 325 -1.11 8.62 -37.75
N ARG A 326 -0.53 7.81 -36.84
CA ARG A 326 0.62 8.27 -36.02
C ARG A 326 1.80 8.74 -36.88
N SER A 327 2.10 8.04 -37.98
CA SER A 327 3.14 8.46 -38.92
C SER A 327 2.78 9.76 -39.65
N VAL A 328 1.49 10.00 -39.93
CA VAL A 328 1.00 11.29 -40.46
C VAL A 328 1.15 12.40 -39.42
N LEU A 329 0.75 12.15 -38.16
CA LEU A 329 0.83 13.10 -37.06
C LEU A 329 2.28 13.49 -36.74
N TRP A 330 3.22 12.53 -36.79
CA TRP A 330 4.66 12.83 -36.66
C TRP A 330 5.15 13.78 -37.76
N ARG A 331 4.81 13.50 -39.03
CA ARG A 331 5.19 14.39 -40.15
C ARG A 331 4.56 15.76 -40.02
N LEU A 332 3.28 15.82 -39.60
CA LEU A 332 2.56 17.06 -39.33
C LEU A 332 3.33 17.92 -38.31
N ALA A 333 3.65 17.34 -37.15
CA ALA A 333 4.35 18.05 -36.09
C ALA A 333 5.79 18.45 -36.44
N SER A 334 6.56 17.55 -37.04
CA SER A 334 7.99 17.75 -37.31
C SER A 334 8.30 18.64 -38.52
N LYS A 335 7.44 18.63 -39.56
CA LYS A 335 7.73 19.32 -40.84
C LYS A 335 6.77 20.44 -41.19
N TYR A 336 5.51 20.35 -40.78
CA TYR A 336 4.46 21.18 -41.35
C TYR A 336 3.88 22.22 -40.38
N LEU A 337 3.88 21.94 -39.07
CA LEU A 337 3.45 22.87 -38.04
C LEU A 337 4.54 23.88 -37.69
N ARG A 338 4.15 25.14 -37.51
CA ARG A 338 4.99 26.21 -36.96
C ARG A 338 4.95 26.20 -35.42
N PRO A 339 5.91 26.86 -34.72
CA PRO A 339 6.01 26.81 -33.25
C PRO A 339 4.74 27.17 -32.47
N HIS A 340 3.90 28.06 -32.98
CA HIS A 340 2.66 28.50 -32.33
C HIS A 340 1.42 27.72 -32.79
N GLU A 341 1.50 26.95 -33.87
CA GLU A 341 0.33 26.31 -34.49
C GLU A 341 -0.14 25.08 -33.72
N TRP A 342 0.77 24.34 -33.07
CA TRP A 342 0.36 23.20 -32.25
C TRP A 342 -0.48 23.64 -31.04
N LYS A 343 -0.17 24.79 -30.42
CA LYS A 343 -1.00 25.35 -29.34
C LYS A 343 -2.38 25.76 -29.85
N LYS A 344 -2.45 26.40 -31.02
CA LYS A 344 -3.74 26.73 -31.66
C LYS A 344 -4.59 25.47 -31.87
N LEU A 345 -3.99 24.40 -32.38
CA LEU A 345 -4.67 23.09 -32.51
C LEU A 345 -5.11 22.55 -31.14
N ALA A 346 -4.25 22.62 -30.14
CA ALA A 346 -4.56 22.17 -28.78
C ALA A 346 -5.79 22.91 -28.21
N TYR A 347 -5.85 24.24 -28.35
CA TYR A 347 -7.01 25.03 -27.95
C TYR A 347 -8.27 24.71 -28.75
N CYS A 348 -8.15 24.52 -30.08
CA CYS A 348 -9.28 24.08 -30.91
C CYS A 348 -9.85 22.72 -30.46
N TRP A 349 -9.04 21.88 -29.84
CA TRP A 349 -9.46 20.59 -29.29
C TRP A 349 -9.60 20.59 -27.76
N GLU A 350 -9.80 21.77 -27.16
CA GLU A 350 -10.13 21.93 -25.74
C GLU A 350 -9.05 21.41 -24.77
N PHE A 351 -7.77 21.52 -25.14
CA PHE A 351 -6.69 21.39 -24.15
C PHE A 351 -6.68 22.63 -23.25
N THR A 352 -6.52 22.42 -21.93
CA THR A 352 -6.43 23.51 -20.97
C THR A 352 -5.03 24.14 -20.99
N GLU A 353 -4.91 25.35 -20.45
CA GLU A 353 -3.61 25.99 -20.19
C GLU A 353 -2.68 25.09 -19.37
N ALA A 354 -3.23 24.39 -18.37
CA ALA A 354 -2.46 23.46 -17.55
C ALA A 354 -1.90 22.28 -18.37
N HIS A 355 -2.66 21.75 -19.33
CA HIS A 355 -2.17 20.69 -20.22
C HIS A 355 -1.04 21.18 -21.11
N ILE A 356 -1.21 22.33 -21.74
CA ILE A 356 -0.21 22.92 -22.64
C ILE A 356 1.06 23.21 -21.86
N HIS A 357 0.94 23.84 -20.68
CA HIS A 357 2.08 24.12 -19.81
C HIS A 357 2.80 22.84 -19.36
N ALA A 358 2.06 21.79 -18.98
CA ALA A 358 2.65 20.51 -18.58
C ALA A 358 3.42 19.84 -19.73
N ILE A 359 2.92 19.91 -20.96
CA ILE A 359 3.61 19.38 -22.15
C ILE A 359 4.89 20.18 -22.42
N GLU A 360 4.84 21.52 -22.32
CA GLU A 360 6.00 22.39 -22.58
C GLU A 360 7.13 22.26 -21.56
N GLN A 361 6.80 21.92 -20.30
CA GLN A 361 7.82 21.80 -19.26
C GLN A 361 8.78 20.62 -19.47
N GLN A 362 8.42 19.62 -20.28
CA GLN A 362 9.19 18.37 -20.35
C GLN A 362 10.34 18.40 -21.35
N TRP A 363 10.38 19.37 -22.27
CA TRP A 363 11.52 19.59 -23.15
C TRP A 363 11.86 21.05 -23.35
N THR A 364 13.14 21.37 -23.23
CA THR A 364 13.68 22.71 -23.45
C THR A 364 14.54 22.71 -24.71
N GLY A 365 14.32 23.68 -25.61
CA GLY A 365 15.09 23.82 -26.86
C GLY A 365 14.31 24.50 -27.99
N THR A 366 15.02 24.99 -29.00
CA THR A 366 14.43 25.78 -30.11
C THR A 366 13.52 24.97 -31.05
N LYS A 367 13.67 23.64 -31.07
CA LYS A 367 12.83 22.71 -31.84
C LYS A 367 11.88 21.87 -30.98
N SER A 368 11.80 22.13 -29.68
CA SER A 368 10.94 21.40 -28.73
C SER A 368 9.46 21.39 -29.12
N TYR A 369 8.99 22.44 -29.82
CA TYR A 369 7.62 22.54 -30.31
C TYR A 369 7.20 21.39 -31.24
N GLN A 370 8.16 20.73 -31.92
CA GLN A 370 7.87 19.57 -32.78
C GLN A 370 7.45 18.37 -31.93
N GLU A 371 8.18 18.14 -30.84
CA GLU A 371 7.88 17.06 -29.89
C GLU A 371 6.63 17.37 -29.06
N HIS A 372 6.48 18.62 -28.59
CA HIS A 372 5.26 19.08 -27.91
C HIS A 372 4.03 18.89 -28.80
N GLY A 373 4.13 19.31 -30.06
CA GLY A 373 3.06 19.14 -31.05
C GLY A 373 2.77 17.67 -31.32
N HIS A 374 3.79 16.82 -31.45
CA HIS A 374 3.58 15.40 -31.67
C HIS A 374 2.86 14.74 -30.49
N ARG A 375 3.30 15.00 -29.26
CA ARG A 375 2.65 14.46 -28.06
C ARG A 375 1.21 14.92 -27.89
N MET A 376 0.96 16.21 -28.08
CA MET A 376 -0.40 16.76 -28.07
C MET A 376 -1.28 16.03 -29.08
N LEU A 377 -0.78 15.78 -30.30
CA LEU A 377 -1.51 15.03 -31.33
C LEU A 377 -1.75 13.56 -30.93
N LEU A 378 -0.83 12.90 -30.22
CA LEU A 378 -1.03 11.53 -29.72
C LEU A 378 -2.08 11.48 -28.60
N ILE A 379 -2.07 12.45 -27.68
CA ILE A 379 -3.09 12.59 -26.64
C ILE A 379 -4.47 12.87 -27.28
N TRP A 380 -4.52 13.76 -28.26
CA TRP A 380 -5.73 14.06 -29.02
C TRP A 380 -6.26 12.81 -29.73
N LEU A 381 -5.40 12.08 -30.43
CA LEU A 381 -5.77 10.86 -31.14
C LEU A 381 -6.36 9.81 -30.19
N HIS A 382 -5.78 9.65 -29.00
CA HIS A 382 -6.34 8.78 -27.97
C HIS A 382 -7.78 9.19 -27.63
N GLY A 383 -8.03 10.47 -27.33
CA GLY A 383 -9.37 10.95 -27.03
C GLY A 383 -10.37 10.72 -28.16
N VAL A 384 -10.00 10.98 -29.41
CA VAL A 384 -10.86 10.74 -30.58
C VAL A 384 -11.17 9.24 -30.75
N ALA A 385 -10.15 8.38 -30.57
CA ALA A 385 -10.32 6.94 -30.64
C ALA A 385 -11.27 6.43 -29.53
N THR A 386 -11.15 6.96 -28.30
CA THR A 386 -12.06 6.64 -27.20
C THR A 386 -13.48 7.13 -27.49
N LYS A 387 -13.67 8.29 -28.10
CA LYS A 387 -15.00 8.75 -28.56
C LYS A 387 -15.56 7.91 -29.72
N GLY A 388 -14.74 7.11 -30.40
CA GLY A 388 -15.16 6.34 -31.58
C GLY A 388 -15.42 7.22 -32.81
N GLU A 389 -14.90 8.44 -32.79
CA GLU A 389 -14.98 9.40 -33.89
C GLU A 389 -13.96 9.05 -34.97
N ASN A 390 -14.18 9.51 -36.21
CA ASN A 390 -13.23 9.31 -37.30
C ASN A 390 -12.05 10.29 -37.16
N PRO A 391 -10.82 9.81 -36.87
CA PRO A 391 -9.68 10.69 -36.64
C PRO A 391 -9.24 11.48 -37.87
N SER A 392 -9.39 10.93 -39.07
CA SER A 392 -9.04 11.63 -40.31
C SER A 392 -9.97 12.82 -40.55
N LYS A 393 -11.27 12.66 -40.23
CA LYS A 393 -12.25 13.76 -40.31
C LYS A 393 -11.95 14.84 -39.28
N ALA A 394 -11.76 14.45 -38.01
CA ALA A 394 -11.47 15.39 -36.93
C ALA A 394 -10.13 16.13 -37.14
N LEU A 395 -9.11 15.47 -37.72
CA LEU A 395 -7.85 16.12 -38.08
C LEU A 395 -8.05 17.18 -39.16
N PHE A 396 -8.85 16.88 -40.18
CA PHE A 396 -9.17 17.82 -41.26
C PHE A 396 -9.86 19.07 -40.70
N GLU A 397 -10.88 18.89 -39.87
CA GLU A 397 -11.62 19.99 -39.24
C GLU A 397 -10.71 20.86 -38.37
N GLY A 398 -9.84 20.24 -37.55
CA GLY A 398 -8.87 20.98 -36.74
C GLY A 398 -7.88 21.82 -37.57
N LEU A 399 -7.36 21.26 -38.67
CA LEU A 399 -6.46 21.99 -39.57
C LEU A 399 -7.15 23.15 -40.30
N VAL A 400 -8.40 22.96 -40.70
CA VAL A 400 -9.22 24.03 -41.29
C VAL A 400 -9.47 25.14 -40.26
N ALA A 401 -9.76 24.78 -39.01
CA ALA A 401 -10.01 25.73 -37.92
C ALA A 401 -8.81 26.65 -37.62
N ILE A 402 -7.58 26.13 -37.73
CA ILE A 402 -6.36 26.94 -37.56
C ILE A 402 -5.92 27.67 -38.85
N GLY A 403 -6.73 27.63 -39.92
CA GLY A 403 -6.45 28.31 -41.18
C GLY A 403 -5.48 27.57 -42.12
N ARG A 404 -5.15 26.31 -41.86
CA ARG A 404 -4.25 25.46 -42.67
C ARG A 404 -5.03 24.58 -43.65
N LYS A 405 -5.91 25.19 -44.46
CA LYS A 405 -6.71 24.48 -45.49
C LYS A 405 -5.83 23.76 -46.51
N ASP A 406 -4.67 24.35 -46.83
CA ASP A 406 -3.64 23.79 -47.70
C ASP A 406 -3.17 22.41 -47.22
N LEU A 407 -2.84 22.29 -45.93
CA LEU A 407 -2.41 21.03 -45.33
C LEU A 407 -3.57 20.04 -45.20
N ALA A 408 -4.75 20.53 -44.80
CA ALA A 408 -5.94 19.70 -44.64
C ALA A 408 -6.29 18.96 -45.94
N GLU A 409 -6.29 19.67 -47.07
CA GLU A 409 -6.52 19.07 -48.38
C GLU A 409 -5.39 18.13 -48.82
N SER A 410 -4.13 18.48 -48.55
CA SER A 410 -2.97 17.64 -48.86
C SER A 410 -3.00 16.31 -48.12
N ILE A 411 -3.34 16.33 -46.83
CA ILE A 411 -3.48 15.13 -45.99
C ILE A 411 -4.69 14.30 -46.46
N ARG A 412 -5.82 14.93 -46.78
CA ARG A 412 -7.00 14.25 -47.34
C ARG A 412 -6.69 13.55 -48.66
N LYS A 413 -6.02 14.22 -49.60
CA LYS A 413 -5.65 13.65 -50.90
C LYS A 413 -4.71 12.45 -50.74
N LYS A 414 -3.74 12.52 -49.82
CA LYS A 414 -2.84 11.39 -49.51
C LYS A 414 -3.57 10.22 -48.88
N ALA A 415 -4.47 10.48 -47.92
CA ALA A 415 -5.27 9.43 -47.29
C ALA A 415 -6.22 8.72 -48.26
N ASN A 416 -6.77 9.44 -49.25
CA ASN A 416 -7.64 8.86 -50.28
C ASN A 416 -6.86 8.16 -51.41
N ALA A 417 -5.56 8.38 -51.55
CA ALA A 417 -4.70 7.73 -52.55
C ALA A 417 -4.16 6.37 -52.09
N ASP A 418 -4.13 6.10 -50.78
CA ASP A 418 -3.81 4.79 -50.22
C ASP A 418 -5.02 3.84 -50.34
N LEU A 419 -4.91 2.87 -51.25
CA LEU A 419 -5.98 1.91 -51.64
C LEU A 419 -6.40 0.91 -50.55
N SER A 420 -5.95 1.06 -49.30
CA SER A 420 -6.18 0.11 -48.19
C SER A 420 -7.08 0.61 -47.06
N ALA A 421 -7.65 1.82 -47.13
CA ALA A 421 -8.50 2.36 -46.06
C ALA A 421 -10.00 1.98 -46.22
N PRO A 422 -10.65 1.34 -45.22
CA PRO A 422 -12.01 0.80 -45.37
C PRO A 422 -13.14 1.85 -45.24
N ARG A 423 -12.85 3.11 -44.93
CA ARG A 423 -13.85 4.19 -44.89
C ARG A 423 -13.30 5.47 -45.52
N ARG A 424 -13.69 5.73 -46.77
CA ARG A 424 -13.40 7.00 -47.47
C ARG A 424 -13.94 8.17 -46.65
N CYS A 425 -13.12 9.20 -46.43
CA CYS A 425 -13.59 10.48 -45.89
C CYS A 425 -14.44 11.19 -46.95
N THR A 426 -15.74 10.87 -46.99
CA THR A 426 -16.74 11.67 -47.69
C THR A 426 -17.37 12.64 -46.69
N ALA A 427 -17.06 13.92 -46.82
CA ALA A 427 -17.87 14.98 -46.22
C ALA A 427 -18.74 15.57 -47.34
N MET A 428 -20.05 15.58 -47.12
CA MET A 428 -20.92 16.63 -47.69
C MET A 428 -20.74 17.89 -46.85
#